data_AF-A0A7S0L4K1-F1
#
_entry.id   AF-A0A7S0L4K1-F1
#
_cell.length_a   1.000
_cell.length_b   1.000
_cell.length_c   1.000
_cell.angle_alpha   90.00
_cell.angle_beta   90.00
_cell.angle_gamma   90.00
#
_symmetry.space_group_name_H-M   'P 1'
#
loop_
_entity.id
_entity.type
_entity.pdbx_description
1 polymer ?
#
loop_
_entity_poly.entity_id
_entity_poly.type
_entity_poly.pdbx_seq_one_letter_code
_entity_poly.pdbx_strand_id
1 'polypeptide(L)'
;GAPPSSREMQSLIISLGAAQETDDDGKTRPLSFERALEEVLCRRSRTRAWCAPVGQYRNARMTKRLLRAPNALMLHCDGLGAEHMEEWEQRAGSSWLPLDFALLMPSEARAEASSLPSCAAAANGGVADTEAEAAGATVAE
;
A
#
# COMPACT_ATOMS: atom_id res chain seq x y z
N GLY A 1 -40.80 -14.57 9.45
CA GLY A 1 -39.55 -13.78 9.51
C GLY A 1 -38.48 -14.53 8.73
N ALA A 2 -37.77 -13.85 7.83
CA ALA A 2 -36.63 -14.45 7.16
C ALA A 2 -35.51 -14.69 8.20
N PRO A 3 -34.80 -15.83 8.16
CA PRO A 3 -33.68 -16.07 9.05
C PRO A 3 -32.59 -15.00 8.81
N PRO A 4 -31.85 -14.59 9.86
CA PRO A 4 -30.70 -13.72 9.66
C PRO A 4 -29.75 -14.43 8.70
N SER A 5 -29.47 -13.80 7.56
CA SER A 5 -28.47 -14.30 6.62
C SER A 5 -27.17 -14.44 7.41
N SER A 6 -26.64 -15.66 7.54
CA SER A 6 -25.31 -15.89 8.07
C SER A 6 -24.33 -15.05 7.26
N ARG A 7 -23.96 -13.87 7.78
CA ARG A 7 -22.90 -13.07 7.20
C ARG A 7 -21.64 -13.90 7.36
N GLU A 8 -21.14 -14.44 6.25
CA GLU A 8 -19.85 -15.10 6.22
C GLU A 8 -18.82 -14.17 6.88
N MET A 9 -18.19 -14.65 7.95
CA MET A 9 -17.08 -13.93 8.58
C MET A 9 -15.92 -13.90 7.57
N GLN A 10 -15.71 -12.75 6.95
CA GLN A 10 -14.54 -12.52 6.12
C GLN A 10 -13.35 -12.23 7.05
N SER A 11 -12.44 -13.19 7.15
CA SER A 11 -11.13 -13.01 7.77
C SER A 11 -10.09 -12.67 6.72
N LEU A 12 -9.12 -11.83 7.09
CA LEU A 12 -7.96 -11.53 6.26
C LEU A 12 -6.69 -11.83 7.06
N ILE A 13 -5.81 -12.64 6.49
CA ILE A 13 -4.48 -12.92 7.06
C ILE A 13 -3.47 -12.04 6.33
N ILE A 14 -2.65 -11.31 7.08
CA ILE A 14 -1.56 -10.52 6.54
C ILE A 14 -0.27 -10.81 7.28
N SER A 15 0.84 -10.78 6.54
CA SER A 15 2.17 -10.93 7.12
C SER A 15 2.81 -9.55 7.26
N LEU A 16 3.09 -9.15 8.49
CA LEU A 16 3.87 -7.96 8.81
C LEU A 16 5.36 -8.34 8.81
N GLY A 17 6.18 -7.54 8.16
CA GLY A 17 7.63 -7.70 8.13
C GLY A 17 8.33 -6.48 8.71
N ALA A 18 9.64 -6.62 8.92
CA ALA A 18 10.55 -5.54 9.31
C ALA A 18 10.73 -4.51 8.17
N ALA A 19 9.66 -3.78 7.87
CA ALA A 19 9.67 -2.74 6.87
C ALA A 19 10.35 -1.48 7.43
N GLN A 20 11.22 -0.87 6.62
CA GLN A 20 12.06 0.24 7.02
C GLN A 20 11.84 1.43 6.07
N GLU A 21 11.88 2.62 6.64
CA GLU A 21 11.88 3.89 5.94
C GLU A 21 13.28 4.50 6.02
N THR A 22 13.76 5.03 4.89
CA THR A 22 15.00 5.79 4.86
C THR A 22 14.66 7.26 5.02
N ASP A 23 15.13 7.87 6.11
CA ASP A 23 14.96 9.31 6.36
C ASP A 23 15.82 10.14 5.39
N ASP A 24 15.57 11.45 5.32
CA ASP A 24 16.33 12.38 4.45
C ASP A 24 17.84 12.40 4.79
N ASP A 25 18.18 12.05 6.04
CA ASP A 25 19.56 11.85 6.51
C ASP A 25 20.22 10.56 6.00
N GLY A 26 19.53 9.75 5.18
CA GLY A 26 19.99 8.44 4.71
C GLY A 26 19.96 7.34 5.77
N LYS A 27 19.42 7.62 6.96
CA LYS A 27 19.30 6.65 8.05
C LYS A 27 18.07 5.78 7.81
N THR A 28 18.27 4.47 7.74
CA THR A 28 17.18 3.50 7.74
C THR A 28 16.61 3.37 9.14
N ARG A 29 15.30 3.46 9.27
CA ARG A 29 14.59 3.33 10.53
C ARG A 29 13.37 2.45 10.33
N PRO A 30 12.92 1.72 11.35
CA PRO A 30 11.67 0.97 11.26
C PRO A 30 10.46 1.88 10.97
N LEU A 31 9.52 1.38 10.18
CA LEU A 31 8.19 1.99 10.01
C LEU A 31 7.36 1.88 11.29
N SER A 32 6.39 2.79 11.47
CA SER A 32 5.36 2.61 12.50
C SER A 32 4.44 1.44 12.16
N PHE A 33 3.74 0.89 13.15
CA PHE A 33 2.77 -0.18 12.94
C PHE A 33 1.71 0.19 11.90
N GLU A 34 1.14 1.40 11.96
CA GLU A 34 0.10 1.81 11.00
C GLU A 34 0.65 1.91 9.58
N ARG A 35 1.88 2.40 9.43
CA ARG A 35 2.54 2.49 8.12
C ARG A 35 2.90 1.11 7.58
N ALA A 36 3.45 0.23 8.41
CA ALA A 36 3.73 -1.15 8.01
C ALA A 36 2.45 -1.88 7.59
N LEU A 37 1.36 -1.68 8.33
CA LEU A 37 0.04 -2.21 8.01
C LEU A 37 -0.50 -1.64 6.69
N GLU A 38 -0.38 -0.32 6.49
CA GLU A 38 -0.77 0.37 5.27
C GLU A 38 -0.01 -0.17 4.05
N GLU A 39 1.30 -0.37 4.13
CA GLU A 39 2.10 -0.91 3.04
C GLU A 39 1.66 -2.33 2.62
N VAL A 40 1.29 -3.16 3.59
CA VAL A 40 0.85 -4.55 3.33
C VAL A 40 -0.55 -4.60 2.72
N LEU A 41 -1.44 -3.73 3.18
CA LEU A 41 -2.82 -3.63 2.69
C LEU A 41 -2.90 -2.90 1.34
N CYS A 42 -2.06 -1.89 1.14
CA CYS A 42 -2.08 -0.95 0.01
C CYS A 42 -0.75 -0.95 -0.76
N ARG A 43 -0.25 -2.15 -1.10
CA ARG A 43 1.04 -2.29 -1.77
C ARG A 43 1.01 -1.83 -3.23
N ARG A 44 1.96 -0.99 -3.60
CA ARG A 44 2.34 -0.75 -5.00
C ARG A 44 3.63 -1.51 -5.28
N SER A 45 3.67 -2.27 -6.37
CA SER A 45 4.87 -2.98 -6.79
C SER A 45 5.12 -2.78 -8.28
N ARG A 46 6.39 -2.93 -8.67
CA ARG A 46 6.80 -3.04 -10.06
C ARG A 46 7.35 -4.43 -10.25
N THR A 47 6.84 -5.16 -11.22
CA THR A 47 7.32 -6.50 -11.53
C THR A 47 7.36 -6.70 -13.04
N ARG A 48 8.28 -7.53 -13.51
CA ARG A 48 8.33 -7.91 -14.91
C ARG A 48 7.27 -8.98 -15.16
N ALA A 49 6.26 -8.66 -15.97
CA ALA A 49 5.14 -9.54 -16.26
C ALA A 49 4.96 -9.71 -17.78
N TRP A 50 4.41 -10.85 -18.20
CA TRP A 50 4.07 -11.09 -19.59
C TRP A 50 2.89 -10.20 -20.01
N CYS A 51 3.07 -9.44 -21.09
CA CYS A 51 2.03 -8.59 -21.67
C CYS A 51 1.48 -9.25 -22.94
N ALA A 52 0.34 -9.93 -22.83
CA ALA A 52 -0.24 -10.70 -23.93
C ALA A 52 -0.50 -9.87 -25.22
N PRO A 53 -1.03 -8.64 -25.17
CA PRO A 53 -1.24 -7.83 -26.38
C PRO A 53 0.03 -7.51 -27.15
N VAL A 54 1.18 -7.47 -26.47
CA VAL A 54 2.48 -7.12 -27.06
C VAL A 54 3.35 -8.37 -27.30
N GLY A 55 2.97 -9.52 -26.76
CA GLY A 55 3.74 -10.76 -26.89
C GLY A 55 5.14 -10.70 -26.26
N GLN A 56 5.34 -9.89 -25.21
CA GLN A 56 6.64 -9.77 -24.54
C GLN A 56 6.53 -9.45 -23.05
N TYR A 57 7.60 -9.71 -22.30
CA TYR A 57 7.71 -9.32 -20.89
C TYR A 57 7.99 -7.82 -20.74
N ARG A 58 7.18 -7.11 -19.96
CA ARG A 58 7.32 -5.68 -19.67
C ARG A 58 7.26 -5.41 -18.17
N ASN A 59 7.79 -4.25 -17.76
CA ASN A 59 7.63 -3.77 -16.39
C ASN A 59 6.18 -3.34 -16.17
N ALA A 60 5.43 -4.13 -15.39
CA ALA A 60 4.08 -3.83 -14.97
C ALA A 60 4.08 -3.14 -13.61
N ARG A 61 3.24 -2.12 -13.47
CA ARG A 61 2.92 -1.50 -12.19
C ARG A 61 1.69 -2.21 -11.64
N MET A 62 1.83 -2.92 -10.52
CA MET A 62 0.74 -3.57 -9.82
C MET A 62 0.37 -2.75 -8.59
N THR A 63 -0.92 -2.61 -8.32
CA THR A 63 -1.42 -1.90 -7.14
C THR A 63 -2.46 -2.78 -6.46
N LYS A 64 -2.17 -3.20 -5.23
CA LYS A 64 -3.12 -3.86 -4.33
C LYS A 64 -3.82 -2.79 -3.51
N ARG A 65 -5.14 -2.89 -3.37
CA ARG A 65 -5.94 -2.02 -2.50
C ARG A 65 -6.98 -2.85 -1.78
N LEU A 66 -7.13 -2.61 -0.49
CA LEU A 66 -8.25 -3.13 0.27
C LEU A 66 -9.49 -2.28 -0.03
N LEU A 67 -10.59 -2.91 -0.48
CA LEU A 67 -11.83 -2.22 -0.83
C LEU A 67 -12.85 -2.19 0.31
N ARG A 68 -12.77 -3.17 1.23
CA ARG A 68 -13.60 -3.26 2.44
C ARG A 68 -12.75 -3.76 3.60
N ALA A 69 -12.97 -3.20 4.79
CA ALA A 69 -12.35 -3.71 6.00
C ALA A 69 -12.89 -5.12 6.31
N PRO A 70 -12.04 -6.10 6.63
CA PRO A 70 -12.48 -7.41 7.08
C PRO A 70 -13.06 -7.31 8.50
N ASN A 71 -13.94 -8.25 8.87
CA ASN A 71 -14.47 -8.32 10.24
C ASN A 71 -13.41 -8.81 11.24
N ALA A 72 -12.45 -9.59 10.75
CA ALA A 72 -11.33 -10.09 11.53
C ALA A 72 -10.04 -9.95 10.71
N LEU A 73 -9.03 -9.35 11.31
CA LEU A 73 -7.69 -9.23 10.74
C LEU A 73 -6.74 -10.09 11.58
N MET A 74 -6.06 -11.03 10.93
CA MET A 74 -5.05 -11.87 11.54
C MET A 74 -3.66 -11.39 11.10
N LEU A 75 -2.83 -11.03 12.08
CA LEU A 75 -1.47 -10.57 11.85
C LEU A 75 -0.50 -11.73 12.05
N HIS A 76 0.29 -12.01 11.04
CA HIS A 76 1.37 -12.98 11.08
C HIS A 76 2.69 -12.23 11.18
N CYS A 77 3.37 -12.36 12.33
CA CYS A 77 4.54 -11.55 12.68
C CYS A 77 5.85 -12.34 12.64
N ASP A 78 5.91 -13.48 11.94
CA ASP A 78 7.10 -14.37 11.92
C ASP A 78 8.40 -13.71 11.43
N GLY A 79 8.32 -12.52 10.79
CA GLY A 79 9.48 -11.72 10.39
C GLY A 79 9.82 -10.55 11.33
N LEU A 80 9.11 -10.38 12.44
CA LEU A 80 9.33 -9.34 13.45
C LEU A 80 9.98 -9.98 14.67
N GLY A 81 11.31 -9.93 14.72
CA GLY A 81 12.05 -10.34 15.92
C GLY A 81 11.76 -9.43 17.12
N ALA A 82 12.09 -9.91 18.32
CA ALA A 82 11.89 -9.14 19.56
C ALA A 82 12.62 -7.79 19.50
N GLU A 83 13.82 -7.77 18.91
CA GLU A 83 14.61 -6.55 18.73
C GLU A 83 13.88 -5.50 17.86
N HIS A 84 13.16 -5.94 16.83
CA HIS A 84 12.41 -5.04 15.95
C HIS A 84 11.19 -4.47 16.66
N MET A 85 10.50 -5.29 17.47
CA MET A 85 9.35 -4.84 18.27
C MET A 85 9.80 -3.84 19.34
N GLU A 86 10.89 -4.11 20.06
CA GLU A 86 11.45 -3.17 21.04
C GLU A 86 11.86 -1.83 20.41
N GLU A 87 12.46 -1.86 19.22
CA GLU A 87 12.81 -0.63 18.49
C GLU A 87 11.57 0.17 18.10
N TRP A 88 10.48 -0.50 17.71
CA TRP A 88 9.19 0.15 17.44
C TRP A 88 8.63 0.81 18.71
N GLU A 89 8.67 0.12 19.86
CA GLU A 89 8.16 0.66 21.14
C GLU A 89 8.94 1.90 21.59
N GLN A 90 10.27 1.82 21.56
CA GLN A 90 11.15 2.91 21.96
C GLN A 90 10.89 4.17 21.12
N ARG A 91 10.59 4.00 19.83
CA ARG A 91 10.35 5.11 18.91
C ARG A 91 8.95 5.69 19.02
N ALA A 92 7.94 4.84 19.07
CA ALA A 92 6.55 5.27 19.13
C ALA A 92 6.20 5.91 20.49
N GLY A 93 7.05 5.70 21.51
CA GLY A 93 6.76 6.14 22.89
C GLY A 93 5.52 5.46 23.48
N SER A 94 5.10 4.37 22.86
CA SER A 94 3.89 3.59 23.12
C SER A 94 4.14 2.14 22.70
N SER A 95 3.21 1.22 22.99
CA SER A 95 3.40 -0.17 22.58
C SER A 95 3.45 -0.31 21.06
N TRP A 96 4.26 -1.24 20.57
CA TRP A 96 4.51 -1.44 19.14
C TRP A 96 3.23 -1.91 18.44
N LEU A 97 2.36 -2.60 19.19
CA LEU A 97 1.03 -2.97 18.78
C LEU A 97 0.03 -2.09 19.54
N PRO A 98 -0.62 -1.12 18.87
CA PRO A 98 -1.61 -0.28 19.53
C PRO A 98 -2.82 -1.13 19.98
N LEU A 99 -3.40 -0.76 21.13
CA LEU A 99 -4.61 -1.40 21.67
C LEU A 99 -5.80 -1.26 20.70
N ASP A 100 -5.85 -0.15 20.00
CA ASP A 100 -6.87 0.22 19.03
C ASP A 100 -6.24 0.99 17.86
N PHE A 101 -6.75 0.75 16.65
CA PHE A 101 -6.34 1.47 15.45
C PHE A 101 -7.51 1.56 14.45
N ALA A 102 -7.44 2.54 13.55
CA ALA A 102 -8.41 2.73 12.48
C ALA A 102 -7.77 2.47 11.11
N LEU A 103 -8.53 1.83 10.22
CA LEU A 103 -8.16 1.67 8.82
C LEU A 103 -8.97 2.65 7.99
N LEU A 104 -8.31 3.65 7.41
CA LEU A 104 -8.95 4.57 6.47
C LEU A 104 -9.14 3.89 5.11
N MET A 105 -10.38 3.64 4.74
CA MET A 105 -10.68 2.99 3.45
C MET A 105 -10.64 4.02 2.31
N PRO A 106 -10.22 3.67 1.08
CA PRO A 106 -10.09 4.63 -0.02
C PRO A 106 -11.40 5.36 -0.40
N SER A 107 -12.55 4.74 -0.16
CA SER A 107 -13.86 5.38 -0.35
C SER A 107 -14.11 6.51 0.65
N GLU A 108 -13.57 6.38 1.86
CA GLU A 108 -13.71 7.35 2.94
C GLU A 108 -12.68 8.48 2.79
N ALA A 109 -11.45 8.16 2.39
CA ALA A 109 -10.41 9.15 2.10
C ALA A 109 -10.84 10.14 0.99
N ARG A 110 -11.65 9.70 0.01
CA ARG A 110 -12.24 10.59 -1.02
C ARG A 110 -13.35 11.49 -0.47
N ALA A 111 -14.09 11.02 0.53
CA ALA A 111 -15.14 11.80 1.17
C ALA A 111 -14.52 12.92 2.04
N GLU A 112 -13.43 12.62 2.76
CA GLU A 112 -12.70 13.61 3.55
C GLU A 112 -11.95 14.64 2.69
N ALA A 113 -11.37 14.21 1.56
CA ALA A 113 -10.77 15.16 0.61
C ALA A 113 -11.82 16.09 -0.04
N SER A 114 -13.10 15.73 -0.02
CA SER A 114 -14.20 16.58 -0.51
C SER A 114 -14.82 17.48 0.57
N SER A 115 -14.52 17.26 1.85
CA SER A 115 -15.05 18.06 2.96
C SER A 115 -14.12 19.20 3.39
N LEU A 116 -12.91 19.27 2.83
CA LEU A 116 -12.07 20.47 2.92
C LEU A 116 -12.68 21.60 2.06
N PRO A 117 -12.78 22.84 2.58
CA PRO A 117 -13.23 23.96 1.77
C PRO A 117 -12.31 24.12 0.57
N SER A 118 -12.91 23.95 -0.62
CA SER A 118 -12.26 24.11 -1.91
C SER A 118 -11.80 25.57 -2.07
N CYS A 119 -10.54 25.84 -1.75
CA CYS A 119 -9.84 26.99 -2.30
C CYS A 119 -9.57 26.71 -3.79
N ALA A 120 -10.53 27.06 -4.64
CA ALA A 120 -10.40 27.02 -6.08
C ALA A 120 -9.44 28.09 -6.62
N ALA A 121 -8.90 27.81 -7.82
CA ALA A 121 -8.04 28.61 -8.71
C ALA A 121 -6.53 28.57 -8.39
N ALA A 122 -5.62 28.22 -9.30
CA ALA A 122 -5.55 28.22 -10.77
C ALA A 122 -4.49 27.17 -11.21
N ALA A 123 -4.25 26.74 -12.46
CA ALA A 123 -4.61 27.18 -13.80
C ALA A 123 -4.35 26.02 -14.81
N ASN A 124 -5.08 26.10 -15.92
CA ASN A 124 -5.03 25.44 -17.23
C ASN A 124 -3.82 24.60 -17.71
N GLY A 125 -4.18 23.59 -18.52
CA GLY A 125 -3.43 23.11 -19.69
C GLY A 125 -2.54 21.90 -19.39
N GLY A 126 -2.54 20.81 -20.13
CA GLY A 126 -3.06 20.51 -21.45
C GLY A 126 -2.21 19.36 -22.02
N VAL A 127 -2.84 18.53 -22.84
CA VAL A 127 -2.24 17.60 -23.81
C VAL A 127 -1.59 16.32 -23.25
N ALA A 128 -2.19 15.22 -23.66
CA ALA A 128 -1.62 13.89 -23.64
C ALA A 128 -0.58 13.79 -24.76
N ASP A 129 0.67 13.51 -24.44
CA ASP A 129 1.64 12.98 -25.40
C ASP A 129 1.96 11.53 -25.06
N THR A 130 1.59 10.69 -26.02
CA THR A 130 1.86 9.26 -26.04
C THR A 130 3.04 9.07 -26.97
N GLU A 131 4.26 9.15 -26.48
CA GLU A 131 5.44 8.73 -27.24
C GLU A 131 5.81 7.30 -26.84
N ALA A 132 5.36 6.36 -27.68
CA ALA A 132 5.93 5.04 -27.78
C ALA A 132 7.21 5.14 -28.64
N GLU A 133 8.37 5.31 -28.01
CA GLU A 133 9.64 5.14 -28.72
C GLU A 133 10.03 3.66 -28.73
N ALA A 134 10.01 3.09 -29.93
CA ALA A 134 10.60 1.82 -30.27
C ALA A 134 11.60 2.07 -31.40
N ALA A 135 12.88 1.75 -31.18
CA ALA A 135 13.81 1.11 -32.12
C ALA A 135 15.26 1.40 -31.72
N GLY A 136 16.07 0.35 -31.61
CA GLY A 136 17.51 0.49 -31.39
C GLY A 136 18.21 -0.84 -31.12
N ALA A 137 17.92 -1.87 -31.92
CA ALA A 137 18.71 -3.10 -31.94
C ALA A 137 19.70 -3.01 -33.11
N THR A 138 20.96 -2.70 -32.84
CA THR A 138 22.06 -2.88 -33.78
C THR A 138 22.69 -4.24 -33.53
N VAL A 139 22.57 -5.14 -34.51
CA VAL A 139 23.38 -6.35 -34.64
C VAL A 139 24.75 -5.91 -35.16
N ALA A 140 25.81 -6.27 -34.45
CA ALA A 140 27.17 -6.24 -34.95
C ALA A 140 27.61 -7.69 -35.19
N GLU A 141 28.11 -7.91 -36.40
CA GLU A 141 28.68 -9.15 -36.94
C GLU A 141 29.98 -9.54 -36.23
#